data_AF-A0A314UVN0-F1
#
_entry.id   AF-A0A314UVN0-F1
#
_cell.length_a   1.000
_cell.length_b   1.000
_cell.length_c   1.000
_cell.angle_alpha   90.00
_cell.angle_beta   90.00
_cell.angle_gamma   90.00
#
_symmetry.space_group_name_H-M   'P 1'
#
loop_
_entity.id
_entity.type
_entity.pdbx_description
1 polymer ?
#
loop_
_entity_poly.entity_id
_entity_poly.type
_entity_poly.pdbx_seq_one_letter_code
_entity_poly.pdbx_strand_id
1 'polypeptide(L)'
;MSHMTESYKYTSQSYRHCAMFFIGGADDREALTYAWKMAGNPRVNLKVVRFIVIPNNNNNETDPKVMEDSGREKQIDELYVDEFRLKSKHNPNIQFLEEAVNS
;
A
#
# COMPACT_ATOMS: atom_id res chain seq x y z
N MET A 1 -49.30 24.56 2.59
CA MET A 1 -48.05 25.24 2.99
C MET A 1 -47.53 24.54 4.23
N SER A 2 -46.67 23.52 4.10
CA SER A 2 -45.20 23.65 4.12
C SER A 2 -44.74 24.30 5.44
N HIS A 3 -43.98 23.66 6.33
CA HIS A 3 -42.72 23.00 6.04
C HIS A 3 -42.44 21.82 6.98
N MET A 4 -42.16 20.71 6.31
CA MET A 4 -41.57 19.47 6.79
C MET A 4 -40.07 19.68 6.98
N THR A 5 -39.53 19.20 8.11
CA THR A 5 -38.15 18.74 8.31
C THR A 5 -37.02 19.68 7.89
N GLU A 6 -36.47 20.45 8.83
CA GLU A 6 -35.16 21.08 8.65
C GLU A 6 -34.26 20.78 9.84
N SER A 7 -33.51 19.68 9.70
CA SER A 7 -32.13 19.50 10.20
C SER A 7 -31.71 18.02 10.19
N TYR A 8 -31.94 17.33 9.07
CA TYR A 8 -30.99 16.28 8.71
C TYR A 8 -29.67 16.99 8.44
N LYS A 9 -28.75 16.94 9.41
CA LYS A 9 -27.35 17.31 9.19
C LYS A 9 -26.87 16.55 7.96
N TYR A 10 -26.81 17.23 6.82
CA TYR A 10 -26.05 16.76 5.67
C TYR A 10 -24.59 16.82 6.10
N THR A 11 -24.09 15.74 6.69
CA THR A 11 -22.66 15.50 6.66
C THR A 11 -22.33 15.34 5.18
N SER A 12 -21.66 16.31 4.56
CA SER A 12 -21.04 16.09 3.27
C SER A 12 -20.03 14.95 3.46
N GLN A 13 -20.41 13.73 3.11
CA GLN A 13 -19.55 12.56 3.28
C GLN A 13 -18.57 12.54 2.12
N SER A 14 -17.38 13.12 2.33
CA SER A 14 -16.33 13.18 1.32
C SER A 14 -15.65 11.82 1.14
N TYR A 15 -15.33 11.49 -0.11
CA TYR A 15 -14.37 10.44 -0.42
C TYR A 15 -12.97 10.89 -0.03
N ARG A 16 -12.17 9.96 0.49
CA ARG A 16 -10.78 10.19 0.87
C ARG A 16 -9.89 9.40 -0.06
N HIS A 17 -8.83 10.05 -0.54
CA HIS A 17 -7.82 9.39 -1.37
C HIS A 17 -6.57 9.23 -0.53
N CYS A 18 -6.06 8.00 -0.46
CA CYS A 18 -4.85 7.64 0.25
C CYS A 18 -3.87 7.03 -0.73
N ALA A 19 -2.63 7.50 -0.72
CA ALA A 19 -1.52 6.87 -1.43
C ALA A 19 -0.59 6.24 -0.40
N MET A 20 -0.18 5.00 -0.65
CA MET A 20 0.79 4.28 0.16
C MET A 20 1.93 3.83 -0.75
N PHE A 21 3.16 4.10 -0.31
CA PHE A 21 4.37 3.71 -1.02
C PHE A 21 5.01 2.52 -0.31
N PHE A 22 5.35 1.50 -1.07
CA PHE A 22 5.99 0.28 -0.59
C PHE A 22 7.37 0.17 -1.24
N ILE A 23 8.42 0.40 -0.45
CA ILE A 23 9.82 0.26 -0.82
C ILE A 23 10.34 -1.10 -0.34
N GLY A 24 9.90 -1.53 0.86
CA GLY A 24 10.23 -2.82 1.48
C GLY A 24 10.67 -2.67 2.94
N GLY A 25 10.67 -3.79 3.67
CA GLY A 25 11.01 -3.84 5.09
C GLY A 25 9.81 -3.74 6.05
N ALA A 26 10.10 -3.87 7.34
CA ALA A 26 9.08 -4.04 8.38
C ALA A 26 8.05 -2.90 8.46
N ASP A 27 8.51 -1.65 8.43
CA ASP A 27 7.64 -0.47 8.55
C ASP A 27 6.64 -0.38 7.39
N ASP A 28 7.09 -0.67 6.16
CA ASP A 28 6.24 -0.65 4.98
C ASP A 28 5.18 -1.75 5.02
N ARG A 29 5.51 -2.93 5.57
CA ARG A 29 4.54 -4.02 5.79
C ARG A 29 3.47 -3.62 6.80
N GLU A 30 3.84 -2.94 7.88
CA GLU A 30 2.87 -2.39 8.84
C GLU A 30 2.01 -1.30 8.20
N ALA A 31 2.63 -0.36 7.49
CA ALA A 31 1.95 0.70 6.77
C ALA A 31 0.95 0.15 5.74
N LEU A 32 1.31 -0.91 5.01
CA LEU A 32 0.44 -1.59 4.05
C LEU A 32 -0.79 -2.16 4.75
N THR A 33 -0.58 -2.82 5.89
CA THR A 33 -1.65 -3.37 6.71
C THR A 33 -2.61 -2.28 7.20
N TYR A 34 -2.07 -1.14 7.66
CA TYR A 34 -2.89 -0.01 8.11
C TYR A 34 -3.65 0.65 6.95
N ALA A 35 -2.98 0.94 5.84
CA ALA A 35 -3.59 1.51 4.65
C ALA A 35 -4.74 0.63 4.14
N TRP A 36 -4.51 -0.68 4.10
CA TRP A 36 -5.51 -1.64 3.66
C TRP A 36 -6.70 -1.73 4.63
N LYS A 37 -6.47 -1.71 5.95
CA LYS A 37 -7.55 -1.62 6.95
C LYS A 37 -8.38 -0.34 6.77
N MET A 38 -7.75 0.79 6.48
CA MET A 38 -8.46 2.05 6.19
C MET A 38 -9.33 1.93 4.93
N ALA A 39 -8.85 1.21 3.91
CA ALA A 39 -9.59 0.94 2.67
C ALA A 39 -10.78 -0.03 2.86
N GLY A 40 -10.94 -0.64 4.04
CA GLY A 40 -12.17 -1.34 4.43
C GLY A 40 -13.39 -0.41 4.53
N ASN A 41 -13.17 0.91 4.63
CA ASN A 41 -14.24 1.90 4.52
C ASN A 41 -14.55 2.18 3.03
N PRO A 42 -15.79 1.99 2.55
CA PRO A 42 -16.15 2.20 1.14
C PRO A 42 -15.92 3.62 0.59
N ARG A 43 -15.63 4.60 1.46
CA ARG A 43 -15.31 5.99 1.08
C ARG A 43 -13.81 6.27 1.00
N VAL A 44 -12.96 5.29 1.23
CA VAL A 44 -11.50 5.41 1.08
C VAL A 44 -11.08 4.76 -0.21
N ASN A 45 -10.52 5.57 -1.12
CA ASN A 45 -9.83 5.10 -2.30
C ASN A 45 -8.34 4.99 -1.97
N LEU A 46 -7.80 3.78 -1.97
CA LEU A 46 -6.41 3.50 -1.69
C LEU A 46 -5.65 3.20 -2.99
N LYS A 47 -4.53 3.87 -3.19
CA LYS A 47 -3.54 3.53 -4.21
C LYS A 47 -2.25 3.09 -3.53
N VAL A 48 -1.84 1.85 -3.76
CA VAL A 48 -0.55 1.31 -3.33
C VAL A 48 0.40 1.32 -4.52
N VAL A 49 1.58 1.90 -4.35
CA VAL A 49 2.66 1.87 -5.35
C VAL A 49 3.87 1.18 -4.75
N ARG A 50 4.27 0.06 -5.34
CA ARG A 50 5.47 -0.69 -4.95
C ARG A 50 6.63 -0.32 -5.86
N PHE A 51 7.77 0.04 -5.29
CA PHE A 51 8.98 0.32 -6.03
C PHE A 51 9.86 -0.94 -6.13
N ILE A 52 10.21 -1.34 -7.35
CA ILE A 52 11.12 -2.44 -7.63
C ILE A 52 12.48 -1.84 -7.98
N VAL A 53 13.41 -1.92 -7.03
CA VAL A 53 14.75 -1.36 -7.20
C VAL A 53 15.59 -2.29 -8.08
N ILE A 54 16.02 -1.78 -9.23
CA ILE A 54 16.97 -2.43 -10.13
C ILE A 54 18.38 -2.11 -9.63
N PRO A 55 19.17 -3.10 -9.19
CA PRO A 55 20.52 -2.87 -8.71
C PRO A 55 21.41 -2.34 -9.83
N ASN A 56 22.16 -1.27 -9.57
CA ASN A 56 23.27 -0.89 -10.42
C ASN A 56 24.46 -1.81 -10.10
N ASN A 57 25.03 -2.45 -11.13
CA ASN A 57 26.02 -3.54 -11.06
C ASN A 57 27.41 -3.13 -10.49
N ASN A 58 27.50 -2.00 -9.79
CA ASN A 58 28.74 -1.33 -9.43
C ASN A 58 29.19 -1.58 -7.98
N ASN A 59 28.38 -2.24 -7.15
CA ASN A 59 28.65 -2.40 -5.72
C ASN A 59 28.86 -3.88 -5.36
N ASN A 60 30.08 -4.37 -5.61
CA ASN A 60 30.42 -5.80 -5.48
C ASN A 60 31.00 -6.19 -4.10
N GLU A 61 30.89 -5.33 -3.09
CA GLU A 61 31.42 -5.58 -1.74
C GLU A 61 30.31 -5.42 -0.70
N THR A 62 29.40 -6.40 -0.63
CA THR A 62 28.40 -6.45 0.45
C THR A 62 28.66 -7.68 1.29
N ASP A 63 28.66 -7.52 2.62
CA ASP A 63 28.87 -8.64 3.55
C ASP A 63 27.85 -9.77 3.29
N PRO A 64 28.27 -11.06 3.23
CA PRO A 64 27.37 -12.18 2.92
C PRO A 64 26.15 -12.27 3.84
N LYS A 65 26.32 -11.90 5.11
CA LYS A 65 25.25 -11.85 6.10
C LYS A 65 24.21 -10.76 5.78
N VAL A 66 24.66 -9.60 5.31
CA VAL A 66 23.77 -8.49 4.90
C VAL A 66 22.99 -8.87 3.64
N MET A 67 23.62 -9.58 2.69
CA MET A 67 22.91 -10.14 1.53
C MET A 67 21.86 -11.17 1.93
N GLU A 68 22.17 -12.06 2.87
CA GLU A 68 21.23 -13.08 3.34
C GLU A 68 20.03 -12.46 4.07
N ASP A 69 20.26 -11.50 4.97
CA ASP A 69 19.20 -10.80 5.69
C ASP A 69 18.34 -9.95 4.75
N SER A 70 18.94 -9.28 3.76
CA SER A 70 18.18 -8.59 2.70
C SER A 70 17.33 -9.55 1.87
N GLY A 71 17.86 -10.74 1.56
CA GLY A 71 17.12 -11.78 0.86
C GLY A 71 15.91 -12.28 1.65
N ARG A 72 16.07 -12.46 2.96
CA ARG A 72 14.96 -12.83 3.88
C ARG A 72 13.90 -11.74 3.94
N GLU A 73 14.28 -10.49 4.16
CA GLU A 73 13.33 -9.36 4.19
C GLU A 73 12.54 -9.26 2.89
N LYS A 74 13.20 -9.39 1.73
CA LYS A 74 12.52 -9.41 0.42
C LYS A 74 11.50 -10.54 0.29
N GLN A 75 11.80 -11.75 0.77
CA GLN A 75 10.85 -12.86 0.74
C GLN A 75 9.61 -12.56 1.60
N ILE A 76 9.81 -11.95 2.77
CA ILE A 76 8.69 -11.56 3.63
C ILE A 76 7.88 -10.45 2.97
N ASP A 77 8.53 -9.48 2.33
CA ASP A 77 7.85 -8.42 1.57
C ASP A 77 6.96 -8.98 0.45
N GLU A 78 7.46 -9.96 -0.32
CA GLU A 78 6.65 -10.63 -1.35
C GLU A 78 5.43 -11.32 -0.75
N LEU A 79 5.56 -12.01 0.38
CA LEU A 79 4.42 -12.67 1.04
C LEU A 79 3.32 -11.67 1.42
N TYR A 80 3.69 -10.50 1.95
CA TYR A 80 2.73 -9.45 2.33
C TYR A 80 2.08 -8.80 1.11
N VAL A 81 2.86 -8.53 0.06
CA VAL A 81 2.36 -7.96 -1.20
C VAL A 81 1.42 -8.93 -1.89
N ASP A 82 1.77 -10.22 -1.96
CA ASP A 82 0.93 -11.26 -2.56
C ASP A 82 -0.38 -11.45 -1.80
N GLU A 83 -0.32 -11.49 -0.46
CA GLU A 83 -1.52 -11.55 0.37
C GLU A 83 -2.43 -10.34 0.13
N PHE A 84 -1.85 -9.13 0.13
CA PHE A 84 -2.58 -7.90 -0.14
C PHE A 84 -3.24 -7.93 -1.53
N ARG A 85 -2.49 -8.31 -2.58
CA ARG A 85 -3.00 -8.39 -3.97
C ARG A 85 -4.14 -9.40 -4.07
N LEU A 86 -3.98 -10.59 -3.49
CA LEU A 86 -4.98 -11.64 -3.52
C LEU A 86 -6.28 -11.20 -2.85
N LYS A 87 -6.19 -10.60 -1.66
CA LYS A 87 -7.36 -10.23 -0.86
C LYS A 87 -8.00 -8.90 -1.30
N SER A 88 -7.25 -8.02 -1.98
CA SER A 88 -7.77 -6.73 -2.48
C SER A 88 -8.26 -6.79 -3.94
N LYS A 89 -7.98 -7.88 -4.68
CA LYS A 89 -8.29 -8.06 -6.11
C LYS A 89 -9.68 -7.63 -6.57
N HIS A 90 -10.71 -7.80 -5.74
CA HIS A 90 -12.10 -7.52 -6.08
C HIS A 90 -12.63 -6.22 -5.46
N ASN A 91 -11.79 -5.44 -4.79
CA ASN A 91 -12.18 -4.15 -4.21
C ASN A 91 -11.93 -3.03 -5.23
N PRO A 92 -12.96 -2.39 -5.80
CA PRO A 92 -12.79 -1.33 -6.81
C PRO A 92 -12.18 -0.04 -6.24
N ASN A 93 -12.17 0.13 -4.92
CA ASN A 93 -11.58 1.28 -4.25
C ASN A 93 -10.07 1.10 -3.97
N ILE A 94 -9.48 -0.04 -4.34
CA ILE A 94 -8.06 -0.33 -4.14
C ILE A 94 -7.38 -0.48 -5.50
N GLN A 95 -6.30 0.27 -5.70
CA GLN A 95 -5.41 0.17 -6.85
C GLN A 95 -4.02 -0.23 -6.39
N PHE A 96 -3.39 -1.15 -7.10
CA PHE A 96 -2.01 -1.59 -6.86
C PHE A 96 -1.19 -1.42 -8.14
N LEU A 97 0.01 -0.85 -8.00
CA LEU A 97 0.92 -0.55 -9.10
C LEU A 97 2.35 -0.93 -8.68
N GLU A 98 3.12 -1.46 -9.63
CA GLU A 98 4.56 -1.71 -9.47
C GLU A 98 5.33 -0.78 -10.41
N GLU A 99 6.33 -0.08 -9.87
CA GLU A 99 7.18 0.85 -10.61
C GLU A 99 8.64 0.44 -10.45
N ALA A 100 9.31 0.16 -11.57
CA ALA A 100 10.73 -0.16 -11.57
C ALA A 100 11.57 1.13 -11.49
N VAL A 101 12.53 1.16 -10.57
CA VAL A 101 13.39 2.33 -10.34
C VAL A 101 14.86 1.91 -10.31
N ASN A 102 15.74 2.77 -10.82
CA ASN A 102 17.18 2.53 -10.76
C ASN A 102 17.73 2.95 -9.40
N SER A 103 18.62 2.14 -8.82
CA SER A 103 19.32 2.44 -7.56
C SER A 103 20.46 3.42 -7.71
#